data_AF-A0A1I1YH35-F1
#
_entry.id   AF-A0A1I1YH35-F1
#
_cell.length_a   1.000
_cell.length_b   1.000
_cell.length_c   1.000
_cell.angle_alpha   90.00
_cell.angle_beta   90.00
_cell.angle_gamma   90.00
#
_symmetry.space_group_name_H-M   'P 1'
#
loop_
_entity.id
_entity.type
_entity.pdbx_description
1 polymer ?
#
loop_
_entity_poly.entity_id
_entity_poly.type
_entity_poly.pdbx_seq_one_letter_code
_entity_poly.pdbx_strand_id
1 'polypeptide(L)' 'MAEENKEIVIVDDKTIQEKIYFIRGQKVMLDADLAEIYGYETKNFNRQVKK' A
#
# COMPACT_ATOMS: atom_id res chain seq x y z
N MET A 1 -7.08 -12.00 19.45
CA MET A 1 -6.49 -10.66 19.37
C MET A 1 -5.04 -10.87 18.98
N ALA A 2 -4.72 -10.65 17.71
CA ALA A 2 -3.34 -10.73 17.22
C ALA A 2 -2.98 -9.30 16.82
N GLU A 3 -2.19 -8.65 17.67
CA GLU A 3 -1.49 -7.42 17.32
C GLU A 3 -0.40 -7.81 16.32
N GLU A 4 -0.70 -7.67 15.03
CA GLU A 4 0.35 -7.65 14.00
C GLU A 4 0.94 -6.24 14.00
N ASN A 5 1.93 -6.02 14.88
CA ASN A 5 2.88 -4.91 14.73
C ASN A 5 3.64 -5.14 13.42
N LYS A 6 3.16 -4.53 12.33
CA LYS A 6 3.84 -4.56 11.03
C LYS A 6 4.85 -3.43 11.00
N GLU A 7 6.13 -3.80 11.00
CA GLU A 7 7.26 -2.90 10.79
C GLU A 7 7.01 -2.12 9.49
N ILE A 8 6.91 -0.80 9.61
CA ILE A 8 6.90 0.09 8.45
C ILE A 8 8.22 -0.14 7.74
N VAL A 9 8.18 -0.79 6.57
CA VAL A 9 9.36 -0.94 5.73
C VAL A 9 9.72 0.48 5.30
N ILE A 10 10.88 0.96 5.72
CA ILE A 10 11.39 2.27 5.30
C ILE A 10 11.74 2.12 3.82
N VAL A 11 10.81 2.53 2.96
CA VAL A 11 11.01 2.48 1.50
C VAL A 11 11.68 3.78 1.05
N ASP A 12 12.69 3.65 0.19
CA ASP A 12 13.40 4.78 -0.43
C ASP A 12 12.44 5.64 -1.27
N ASP A 13 12.66 6.96 -1.28
CA ASP A 13 11.83 7.92 -2.03
C ASP A 13 11.72 7.55 -3.52
N LYS A 14 12.80 6.99 -4.11
CA LYS A 14 12.77 6.54 -5.51
C LYS A 14 11.73 5.47 -5.77
N THR A 15 11.63 4.48 -4.88
CA THR A 15 10.70 3.37 -5.04
C THR A 15 9.25 3.84 -4.93
N ILE A 16 8.98 4.84 -4.07
CA ILE A 16 7.66 5.47 -3.98
C ILE A 16 7.34 6.20 -5.29
N GLN A 17 8.30 6.94 -5.84
CA GLN A 17 8.11 7.66 -7.10
C GLN A 17 7.86 6.73 -8.29
N GLU A 18 8.53 5.57 -8.34
CA GLU A 18 8.32 4.56 -9.38
C GLU A 18 6.92 3.92 -9.32
N LYS A 19 6.31 3.89 -8.14
CA LYS A 19 4.96 3.36 -7.89
C LYS A 19 3.84 4.39 -8.04
N ILE A 20 4.16 5.64 -8.45
CA ILE A 20 3.17 6.68 -8.75
C ILE A 20 2.86 6.68 -10.25
N TYR A 21 1.59 6.41 -10.56
CA TYR A 21 1.04 6.41 -11.91
C TYR A 21 0.35 7.73 -12.23
N PHE A 22 0.39 8.15 -13.49
CA PHE A 22 -0.41 9.26 -13.99
C PHE A 22 -1.63 8.75 -14.76
N ILE A 23 -2.80 8.84 -14.15
CA ILE A 23 -4.07 8.44 -14.76
C ILE A 23 -4.96 9.67 -14.87
N ARG A 24 -5.38 10.03 -16.09
CA ARG A 24 -6.21 11.21 -16.36
C ARG A 24 -5.63 12.52 -15.78
N GLY A 25 -4.31 12.65 -15.79
CA GLY A 25 -3.59 13.82 -15.26
C GLY A 25 -3.46 13.86 -13.73
N GLN A 26 -3.87 12.80 -13.04
CA GLN A 26 -3.75 12.69 -11.59
C GLN A 26 -2.70 11.65 -11.20
N LYS A 27 -1.95 11.94 -10.14
CA LYS A 27 -1.02 11.00 -9.50
C LYS A 27 -1.84 9.99 -8.69
N VAL A 28 -1.66 8.71 -8.97
CA VAL A 28 -2.37 7.59 -8.35
C VAL A 28 -1.35 6.54 -7.93
N MET A 29 -1.50 5.95 -6.75
CA MET A 29 -0.75 4.77 -6.31
C MET A 29 -1.75 3.62 -6.16
N LEU A 30 -1.36 2.42 -6.62
CA LEU A 30 -2.20 1.24 -6.50
C LEU A 30 -2.16 0.68 -5.08
N ASP A 31 -3.24 0.04 -4.65
CA ASP A 31 -3.36 -0.58 -3.33
C ASP A 31 -2.35 -1.72 -3.12
N ALA A 32 -2.00 -2.46 -4.18
CA ALA A 32 -0.96 -3.48 -4.15
C ALA A 32 0.43 -2.87 -3.87
N ASP A 33 0.74 -1.73 -4.48
CA ASP A 33 2.00 -1.01 -4.26
C ASP A 33 2.06 -0.39 -2.86
N LEU A 34 0.92 0.11 -2.39
CA LEU A 34 0.77 0.62 -1.03
C LEU A 34 0.96 -0.49 0.00
N ALA A 35 0.41 -1.68 -0.25
CA ALA A 35 0.55 -2.84 0.62
C ALA A 35 2.00 -3.31 0.75
N GLU A 36 2.76 -3.26 -0.35
CA GLU A 36 4.20 -3.55 -0.35
C GLU A 36 4.99 -2.51 0.47
N ILE A 37 4.67 -1.22 0.32
CA ILE A 37 5.33 -0.12 1.06
C ILE A 37 5.09 -0.23 2.57
N TYR A 38 3.87 -0.55 2.97
CA TYR A 38 3.51 -0.66 4.37
C TYR A 38 3.69 -2.08 4.94
N GLY A 39 4.20 -3.03 4.15
CA GLY A 39 4.39 -4.42 4.58
C GLY A 39 3.09 -5.16 4.94
N TYR A 40 1.92 -4.72 4.45
CA TYR A 40 0.64 -5.40 4.70
C TYR A 40 0.37 -6.48 3.64
N GLU A 41 0.16 -7.74 4.05
CA GLU A 41 -0.48 -8.73 3.19
C GLU A 41 -1.91 -8.26 2.86
N THR A 42 -2.21 -8.07 1.57
CA THR A 42 -3.48 -7.59 0.98
C THR A 42 -4.75 -8.37 1.38
N LYS A 43 -4.63 -9.42 2.19
CA LYS A 43 -5.74 -10.23 2.71
C LYS A 43 -6.73 -9.47 3.60
N ASN A 44 -6.29 -8.44 4.34
CA ASN A 44 -7.17 -7.75 5.29
C ASN A 44 -7.94 -6.54 4.70
N PHE A 45 -7.54 -6.02 3.54
CA PHE A 45 -8.21 -4.87 2.92
C PHE A 45 -9.59 -5.22 2.36
N ASN A 46 -9.72 -6.38 1.71
CA ASN A 46 -10.99 -6.89 1.15
C ASN A 46 -12.06 -7.29 2.18
N ARG A 47 -11.75 -7.25 3.48
CA ARG A 47 -12.70 -7.56 4.55
C ARG A 47 -13.41 -6.31 5.08
N GLN A 48 -12.87 -5.11 4.85
CA GLN A 48 -13.44 -3.84 5.33
C GLN A 48 -14.52 -3.26 4.40
N VAL A 49 -14.60 -3.72 3.14
CA VAL A 49 -15.58 -3.23 2.14
C VAL A 49 -16.89 -4.06 2.17
N LYS A 50 -17.02 -5.04 3.08
CA LYS A 50 -18.20 -5.93 3.20
C LYS A 50 -19.16 -5.55 4.34
N LYS A 51 -19.24 -4.28 4.73
CA LYS A 51 -20.35 -3.78 5.55
C LYS A 51 -21.13 -2.72 4.81
#